data_AF-V5JF01-F1
#
_entry.id   AF-V5JF01-F1
#
_cell.length_a   1.000
_cell.length_b   1.000
_cell.length_c   1.000
_cell.angle_alpha   90.00
_cell.angle_beta   90.00
_cell.angle_gamma   90.00
#
_symmetry.space_group_name_H-M   'P 1'
#
loop_
_entity.id
_entity.type
_entity.pdbx_description
1 polymer ?
#
loop_
_entity_poly.entity_id
_entity_poly.type
_entity_poly.pdbx_seq_one_letter_code
_entity_poly.pdbx_strand_id
1 'polypeptide(L)'
;SDTNFAGKIRHIRDPKSRMAVVWAHCKTKMVCGSEITPEDEGAEGDQEEKKTHTGCGHIQPQIRKEGLKLFVQYKKAKDDDEEVKSFQPDKRLFTPSEVYTTFKKMSDSDL
;
A
#
# COMPACT_ATOMS: atom_id res chain seq x y z
N SER A 1 2.24 -3.17 -12.12
CA SER A 1 3.53 -3.04 -11.38
C SER A 1 4.40 -1.96 -11.98
N ASP A 2 5.04 -1.14 -11.14
CA ASP A 2 5.99 -0.09 -11.56
C ASP A 2 7.31 -0.73 -12.02
N THR A 3 7.46 -0.87 -13.34
CA THR A 3 8.60 -1.53 -13.99
C THR A 3 9.92 -0.79 -13.75
N ASN A 4 9.88 0.54 -13.66
CA ASN A 4 11.05 1.38 -13.39
C ASN A 4 11.58 1.13 -11.98
N PHE A 5 10.69 1.05 -10.99
CA PHE A 5 11.07 0.71 -9.63
C PHE A 5 11.66 -0.71 -9.54
N ALA A 6 11.04 -1.69 -10.19
CA ALA A 6 11.52 -3.08 -10.20
C ALA A 6 12.93 -3.21 -10.82
N GLY A 7 13.20 -2.49 -11.91
CA GLY A 7 14.54 -2.43 -12.51
C GLY A 7 15.56 -1.83 -11.54
N LYS A 8 15.21 -0.71 -10.89
CA LYS A 8 16.10 -0.02 -9.95
C LYS A 8 16.51 -0.89 -8.77
N ILE A 9 15.58 -1.63 -8.15
CA ILE A 9 15.87 -2.45 -6.97
C ILE A 9 16.73 -3.69 -7.30
N ARG A 10 16.59 -4.25 -8.51
CA ARG A 10 17.29 -5.48 -8.93
C ARG A 10 18.81 -5.32 -8.96
N HIS A 11 19.31 -4.10 -9.20
CA HIS A 11 20.73 -3.82 -9.27
C HIS A 11 21.38 -3.51 -7.92
N ILE A 12 20.58 -3.33 -6.85
CA ILE A 12 21.10 -3.03 -5.50
C ILE A 12 21.49 -4.35 -4.81
N ARG A 13 22.80 -4.63 -4.80
CA ARG A 13 23.35 -5.86 -4.22
C ARG A 13 23.30 -5.87 -2.69
N ASP A 14 23.61 -4.75 -2.05
CA ASP A 14 23.59 -4.64 -0.59
C ASP A 14 22.15 -4.73 -0.05
N PRO A 15 21.80 -5.75 0.76
CA PRO A 15 20.44 -5.97 1.22
C PRO A 15 19.90 -4.81 2.06
N LYS A 16 20.75 -4.17 2.88
CA LYS A 16 20.35 -3.05 3.74
C LYS A 16 19.95 -1.82 2.91
N SER A 17 20.76 -1.50 1.91
CA SER A 17 20.49 -0.41 0.97
C SER A 17 19.26 -0.71 0.11
N ARG A 18 19.10 -1.96 -0.34
CA ARG A 18 17.92 -2.39 -1.11
C ARG A 18 16.63 -2.21 -0.30
N MET A 19 16.62 -2.64 0.96
CA MET A 19 15.49 -2.45 1.86
C MET A 19 15.17 -0.97 2.10
N ALA A 20 16.19 -0.11 2.29
CA ALA A 20 15.96 1.32 2.47
C ALA A 20 15.28 1.98 1.26
N VAL A 21 15.70 1.60 0.05
CA VAL A 21 15.09 2.09 -1.21
C VAL A 21 13.65 1.56 -1.36
N VAL A 22 13.42 0.28 -1.09
CA VAL A 22 12.08 -0.32 -1.12
C VAL A 22 11.15 0.37 -0.13
N TRP A 23 11.60 0.55 1.11
CA TRP A 23 10.83 1.24 2.14
C TRP A 23 10.50 2.69 1.74
N ALA A 24 11.47 3.43 1.21
CA ALA A 24 11.27 4.81 0.78
C ALA A 24 10.23 4.93 -0.35
N HIS A 25 10.17 3.95 -1.25
CA HIS A 25 9.18 3.89 -2.33
C HIS A 25 7.79 3.46 -1.83
N CYS A 26 7.71 2.41 -1.02
CA CYS A 26 6.44 1.84 -0.60
C CYS A 26 5.74 2.67 0.49
N LYS A 27 6.47 3.41 1.34
CA LYS A 27 5.86 4.17 2.45
C LYS A 27 4.86 5.25 2.02
N THR A 28 4.96 5.73 0.77
CA THR A 28 4.06 6.75 0.22
C THR A 28 2.88 6.15 -0.53
N LYS A 29 2.90 4.85 -0.84
CA LYS A 29 1.84 4.16 -1.56
C LYS A 29 0.71 3.79 -0.59
N MET A 30 -0.34 4.61 -0.59
CA MET A 30 -1.48 4.46 0.32
C MET A 30 -2.62 3.62 -0.24
N VAL A 31 -2.48 3.07 -1.45
CA VAL A 31 -3.45 2.16 -2.08
C VAL A 31 -2.69 0.98 -2.68
N CYS A 32 -3.17 -0.26 -2.45
CA CYS A 32 -2.56 -1.47 -3.00
C CYS A 32 -2.92 -1.64 -4.48
N GLY A 33 -2.08 -1.13 -5.37
CA GLY A 33 -2.14 -1.42 -6.79
C GLY A 33 -1.41 -0.38 -7.66
N SER A 34 -1.65 -0.42 -8.97
CA SER A 34 -1.24 0.66 -9.87
C SER A 34 -2.11 1.89 -9.63
N GLU A 35 -1.50 3.07 -9.53
CA GLU A 35 -2.24 4.33 -9.45
C GLU A 35 -3.04 4.51 -10.76
N ILE A 36 -4.36 4.70 -10.65
CA ILE A 36 -5.18 5.13 -11.77
C ILE A 36 -4.72 6.55 -12.08
N THR A 37 -4.04 6.75 -13.20
CA THR A 37 -3.72 8.09 -13.71
C THR A 37 -5.04 8.75 -14.13
N PRO A 38 -5.37 9.96 -13.62
CA PRO A 38 -6.58 10.69 -14.03
C PRO A 38 -6.59 11.16 -15.50
N GLU A 39 -5.57 10.82 -16.29
CA GLU A 39 -5.55 11.07 -17.74
C GLU A 39 -6.43 10.10 -18.55
N ASP A 40 -7.04 9.09 -17.90
CA ASP A 40 -7.87 8.06 -18.57
C ASP A 40 -9.38 8.44 -18.66
N GLU A 41 -9.77 9.68 -18.34
CA GLU A 41 -11.15 10.18 -18.54
C GLU A 41 -11.39 10.86 -19.91
N GLY A 42 -10.41 10.79 -20.83
CA GLY A 42 -10.43 11.56 -22.09
C GLY A 42 -10.43 10.77 -23.41
N ALA A 43 -10.46 9.44 -23.39
CA ALA A 43 -10.39 8.64 -24.61
C ALA A 43 -11.64 7.77 -24.79
N GLU A 44 -12.69 8.37 -25.38
CA GLU A 44 -13.69 7.60 -26.12
C GLU A 44 -13.00 6.96 -27.32
N GLY A 45 -12.76 5.64 -27.26
CA GLY A 45 -12.18 4.94 -28.41
C GLY A 45 -11.60 3.58 -28.07
N ASP A 46 -12.45 2.58 -28.30
CA ASP A 46 -12.09 1.20 -28.64
C ASP A 46 -11.60 0.26 -27.51
N GLN A 47 -12.20 -0.92 -27.51
CA GLN A 47 -11.96 -1.98 -26.55
C GLN A 47 -10.60 -2.61 -26.81
N GLU A 48 -9.61 -2.43 -25.93
CA GLU A 48 -8.53 -3.40 -25.82
C GLU A 48 -7.95 -3.46 -24.40
N GLU A 49 -8.10 -4.65 -23.82
CA GLU A 49 -7.42 -5.16 -22.63
C GLU A 49 -7.70 -4.40 -21.32
N LYS A 50 -8.70 -4.91 -20.58
CA LYS A 50 -8.85 -4.68 -19.14
C LYS A 50 -7.49 -4.85 -18.46
N LYS A 51 -6.79 -3.73 -18.22
CA LYS A 51 -5.49 -3.67 -17.53
C LYS A 51 -5.62 -4.56 -16.30
N THR A 52 -4.96 -5.71 -16.30
CA THR A 52 -5.03 -6.68 -15.22
C THR A 52 -4.59 -5.98 -13.94
N HIS A 53 -5.55 -5.70 -13.05
CA HIS A 53 -5.29 -4.97 -11.81
C HIS A 53 -4.20 -5.71 -11.02
N THR A 54 -2.97 -5.17 -11.01
CA THR A 54 -1.92 -5.69 -10.15
C THR A 54 -2.11 -5.05 -8.77
N GLY A 55 -2.69 -5.79 -7.83
CA GLY A 55 -2.96 -5.30 -6.45
C GLY A 55 -4.42 -5.54 -6.02
N CYS A 56 -4.70 -5.43 -4.72
CA CYS A 56 -6.03 -5.71 -4.16
C CYS A 56 -6.93 -4.46 -3.96
N GLY A 57 -6.48 -3.27 -4.37
CA GLY A 57 -7.22 -2.01 -4.27
C GLY A 57 -7.39 -1.45 -2.85
N HIS A 58 -6.99 -2.20 -1.80
CA HIS A 58 -7.21 -1.76 -0.43
C HIS A 58 -6.32 -0.58 -0.04
N ILE A 59 -6.90 0.38 0.67
CA ILE A 59 -6.18 1.49 1.30
C ILE A 59 -5.19 0.91 2.32
N GLN A 60 -3.95 1.37 2.26
CA GLN A 60 -2.90 0.98 3.20
C GLN A 60 -2.98 1.84 4.46
N PRO A 61 -2.93 1.27 5.67
CA PRO A 61 -2.92 2.05 6.90
C PRO A 61 -1.54 2.69 7.15
N GLN A 62 -1.52 3.75 7.94
CA GLN A 62 -0.30 4.22 8.58
C GLN A 62 0.02 3.31 9.78
N ILE A 63 1.22 2.74 9.81
CA ILE A 63 1.71 1.95 10.94
C ILE A 63 2.52 2.84 11.87
N ARG A 64 2.15 2.91 13.15
CA ARG A 64 2.81 3.72 14.19
C ARG A 64 3.29 2.83 15.33
N LYS A 65 4.52 3.06 15.80
CA LYS A 65 5.08 2.40 16.98
C LYS A 65 4.81 3.25 18.22
N GLU A 66 4.25 2.66 19.25
CA GLU A 66 4.05 3.27 20.56
C GLU A 66 4.51 2.30 21.66
N GLY A 67 5.60 2.66 22.34
CA GLY A 67 6.30 1.73 23.23
C GLY A 67 6.70 0.45 22.49
N LEU A 68 6.18 -0.68 22.96
CA LEU A 68 6.40 -2.02 22.37
C LEU A 68 5.24 -2.49 21.49
N LYS A 69 4.30 -1.62 21.13
CA LYS A 69 3.10 -1.95 20.34
C LYS A 69 3.13 -1.25 18.98
N LEU A 70 2.52 -1.89 17.98
CA LEU A 70 2.25 -1.30 16.67
C LEU A 70 0.76 -0.99 16.56
N PHE A 71 0.42 0.15 15.96
CA PHE A 71 -0.95 0.55 15.69
C PHE A 71 -1.12 0.85 14.21
N VAL A 72 -2.22 0.40 13.62
CA VAL A 72 -2.65 0.78 12.28
C VAL A 72 -3.67 1.92 12.38
N GLN A 73 -3.57 2.89 11.48
CA GLN A 73 -4.47 4.03 11.37
C GLN A 73 -4.85 4.25 9.91
N TYR A 74 -6.15 4.23 9.60
CA TYR A 74 -6.66 4.58 8.28
C TYR A 74 -7.00 6.07 8.24
N LYS A 75 -6.71 6.73 7.11
CA LYS A 75 -7.16 8.11 6.89
C LYS A 75 -8.62 8.07 6.41
N LYS A 76 -9.50 8.88 7.00
CA LYS A 76 -10.87 9.06 6.51
C LYS A 76 -10.86 9.61 5.09
N ALA A 77 -11.71 9.07 4.22
CA ALA A 77 -12.00 9.69 2.93
C ALA A 77 -12.73 11.03 3.16
N LYS A 78 -12.54 12.00 2.27
CA LYS A 78 -13.05 13.38 2.42
C LYS A 78 -14.57 13.51 2.25
N ASP A 79 -15.29 12.45 1.91
CA ASP A 79 -16.71 12.51 1.49
C ASP A 79 -17.72 12.00 2.53
N ASP A 80 -17.27 11.59 3.72
CA ASP A 80 -18.18 11.09 4.77
C ASP A 80 -18.60 12.24 5.69
N ASP A 81 -19.30 13.21 5.12
CA ASP A 81 -19.91 14.37 5.78
C ASP A 81 -21.43 14.22 5.75
N GLU A 82 -21.95 13.24 6.50
CA GLU A 82 -23.23 13.37 7.20
C GLU A 82 -23.41 12.18 8.15
N GLU A 83 -23.37 12.48 9.45
CA GLU A 83 -24.06 11.73 10.51
C GLU A 83 -23.61 10.28 10.80
N VAL A 84 -22.50 10.06 11.51
CA VAL A 84 -22.46 9.12 12.67
C VAL A 84 -21.38 9.52 13.67
N LYS A 85 -21.82 9.75 14.91
CA LYS A 85 -21.03 9.86 16.14
C LYS A 85 -20.12 8.62 16.32
N SER A 86 -18.83 8.74 16.01
CA SER A 86 -17.76 8.24 16.87
C SER A 86 -16.41 8.86 16.47
N PHE A 87 -16.00 9.84 17.26
CA PHE A 87 -14.76 10.62 17.15
C PHE A 87 -13.53 9.82 17.62
N GLN A 88 -13.38 8.57 17.20
CA GLN A 88 -12.14 7.84 17.41
C GLN A 88 -11.38 7.85 16.06
N PRO A 89 -10.14 8.36 15.99
CA PRO A 89 -9.27 7.97 14.89
C PRO A 89 -9.22 6.44 14.90
N ASP A 90 -9.37 5.77 13.74
CA ASP A 90 -9.36 4.30 13.59
C ASP A 90 -7.98 3.70 13.91
N LYS A 91 -7.50 3.97 15.11
CA LYS A 91 -6.24 3.53 15.68
C LYS A 91 -6.50 2.19 16.32
N ARG A 92 -6.13 1.13 15.62
CA ARG A 92 -6.29 -0.24 16.09
C ARG A 92 -4.93 -0.84 16.41
N LEU A 93 -4.84 -1.58 17.51
CA LEU A 93 -3.65 -2.38 17.83
C LEU A 93 -3.42 -3.37 16.69
N PHE A 94 -2.21 -3.38 16.13
CA PHE A 94 -1.77 -4.37 15.16
C PHE A 94 -1.06 -5.50 15.90
N THR A 95 -1.76 -6.61 16.06
CA THR A 95 -1.31 -7.70 16.91
C THR A 95 -0.18 -8.50 16.26
N PRO A 96 0.70 -9.15 17.04
CA PRO A 96 1.75 -10.01 16.49
C PRO A 96 1.22 -11.12 15.56
N SER A 97 0.06 -11.70 15.87
CA SER A 97 -0.59 -12.73 15.05
C SER A 97 -1.01 -12.23 13.67
N GLU A 98 -1.49 -10.98 13.59
CA GLU A 98 -1.83 -10.36 12.31
C GLU A 98 -0.56 -10.06 11.50
N VAL A 99 0.50 -9.53 12.12
CA VAL A 99 1.80 -9.31 11.45
C VAL A 99 2.32 -10.63 10.86
N TYR A 100 2.30 -11.70 11.66
CA TYR A 100 2.74 -13.03 11.24
C TYR A 100 1.91 -13.55 10.06
N THR A 101 0.59 -13.44 10.13
CA THR A 101 -0.31 -13.90 9.07
C THR A 101 -0.11 -13.11 7.78
N THR A 102 0.15 -11.81 7.87
CA THR A 102 0.48 -10.96 6.72
C THR A 102 1.80 -11.37 6.08
N PHE A 103 2.87 -11.52 6.87
CA PHE A 103 4.17 -11.93 6.34
C PHE A 103 4.18 -13.34 5.77
N LYS A 104 3.35 -14.25 6.30
CA LYS A 104 3.19 -15.61 5.75
C LYS A 104 2.60 -15.64 4.32
N LYS A 105 1.95 -14.56 3.89
CA LYS A 105 1.40 -14.44 2.52
C LYS A 105 2.42 -13.89 1.51
N MET A 106 3.61 -13.50 1.94
CA MET A 106 4.66 -13.04 1.04
C MET A 106 5.19 -14.22 0.21
N SER A 107 5.43 -14.01 -1.08
CA SER A 107 6.03 -15.01 -1.96
C SER A 107 7.54 -15.09 -1.73
N ASP A 108 8.15 -16.22 -2.14
CA ASP A 108 9.60 -16.40 -2.10
C ASP A 108 10.38 -15.35 -2.91
N SER A 109 9.74 -14.76 -3.93
CA SER A 109 10.33 -13.67 -4.72
C SER A 109 10.43 -12.35 -3.98
N ASP A 110 9.62 -12.15 -2.94
CA ASP A 110 9.54 -10.92 -2.14
C ASP A 110 10.34 -11.02 -0.83
N LEU A 111 10.90 -12.19 -0.51
CA LEU A 111 11.84 -12.44 0.60
C LEU A 111 13.28 -12.06 0.21
#